data_AF-A0A455TVK3-F1
#
_entry.id   AF-A0A455TVK3-F1
#
_cell.length_a   1.000
_cell.length_b   1.000
_cell.length_c   1.000
_cell.angle_alpha   90.00
_cell.angle_beta   90.00
_cell.angle_gamma   90.00
#
_symmetry.space_group_name_H-M   'P 1'
#
loop_
_entity.id
_entity.type
_entity.pdbx_description
1 polymer ?
#
loop_
_entity_poly.entity_id
_entity_poly.type
_entity_poly.pdbx_seq_one_letter_code
_entity_poly.pdbx_strand_id
1 'polypeptide(L)' 'MTYTHLTPNELVMIEAYFHQETPVAIVAKQLKRGRQTIYNVYNFLKCGGTALEYFEQYKENKRRCGRTEIIFPAEKRIH' A
#
# COMPACT_ATOMS: atom_id res chain seq x y z
N MET A 1 -7.44 5.51 13.34
CA MET A 1 -6.83 6.04 12.10
C MET A 1 -7.43 5.30 10.92
N THR A 2 -8.25 5.97 10.10
CA THR A 2 -8.84 5.38 8.89
C THR A 2 -7.78 5.39 7.79
N TYR A 3 -7.23 4.21 7.48
CA TYR A 3 -6.27 4.05 6.40
C TYR A 3 -6.98 4.33 5.07
N THR A 4 -6.79 5.53 4.52
CA THR A 4 -7.33 5.84 3.19
C THR A 4 -6.33 5.35 2.15
N HIS A 5 -6.71 4.31 1.43
CA HIS A 5 -5.87 3.71 0.39
C HIS A 5 -5.65 4.70 -0.76
N LEU A 6 -4.44 4.70 -1.33
CA LEU A 6 -4.16 5.40 -2.57
C LEU A 6 -4.93 4.70 -3.70
N THR A 7 -5.61 5.49 -4.51
CA THR A 7 -6.23 5.00 -5.75
C THR A 7 -5.16 4.75 -6.82
N PRO A 8 -5.43 3.91 -7.83
CA PRO A 8 -4.50 3.70 -8.94
C PRO A 8 -4.10 5.01 -9.63
N ASN A 9 -5.04 5.93 -9.83
CA ASN A 9 -4.75 7.24 -10.42
C ASN A 9 -3.78 8.06 -9.55
N GLU A 10 -3.95 8.03 -8.23
CA GLU A 10 -3.00 8.70 -7.32
C GLU A 10 -1.61 8.08 -7.39
N LEU A 11 -1.50 6.75 -7.51
CA LEU A 11 -0.21 6.08 -7.66
C LEU A 11 0.51 6.49 -8.95
N VAL A 12 -0.22 6.54 -10.07
CA VAL A 12 0.33 7.01 -11.37
C VAL A 12 0.75 8.49 -11.28
N MET A 13 -0.05 9.34 -10.61
CA MET A 13 0.35 10.73 -10.39
C MET A 13 1.61 10.84 -9.54
N ILE A 14 1.72 10.06 -8.46
CA ILE A 14 2.91 10.06 -7.59
C ILE A 14 4.15 9.61 -8.37
N GLU A 15 4.03 8.59 -9.22
CA GLU A 15 5.11 8.13 -10.10
C GLU A 15 5.53 9.20 -11.11
N ALA A 16 4.57 9.89 -11.73
CA ALA A 16 4.87 11.01 -12.61
C ALA A 16 5.60 12.16 -11.88
N TYR A 17 5.20 12.49 -10.64
CA TYR A 17 5.90 13.49 -9.82
C TYR A 17 7.28 13.03 -9.37
N PHE A 18 7.47 11.73 -9.13
CA PHE A 18 8.76 11.14 -8.81
C PHE A 18 9.75 11.30 -9.96
N HIS A 19 9.33 11.03 -11.21
CA HIS A 19 10.15 11.24 -12.39
C HIS A 19 10.44 12.72 -12.69
N GLN A 20 9.59 13.63 -12.22
CA GLN A 20 9.83 15.09 -12.26
C GLN A 20 10.67 15.59 -11.08
N GLU A 21 11.23 14.69 -10.26
CA GLU A 21 12.03 15.01 -9.07
C GLU A 21 11.29 15.93 -8.07
N THR A 22 9.96 15.88 -8.07
CA THR A 22 9.15 16.77 -7.23
C THR A 22 9.28 16.35 -5.76
N PRO A 23 9.51 17.28 -4.82
CA PRO A 23 9.66 16.92 -3.41
C PRO A 23 8.38 16.32 -2.80
N VAL A 24 8.55 15.29 -1.96
CA VAL A 24 7.45 14.58 -1.25
C VAL A 24 6.48 15.53 -0.55
N ALA A 25 6.99 16.62 0.06
CA ALA A 25 6.17 17.59 0.76
C ALA A 25 5.18 18.34 -0.16
N ILE A 26 5.59 18.61 -1.40
CA ILE A 26 4.76 19.30 -2.40
C ILE A 26 3.68 18.35 -2.90
N VAL A 27 4.05 17.12 -3.27
CA VAL A 27 3.11 16.08 -3.73
C VAL A 27 2.07 15.76 -2.66
N ALA A 28 2.50 15.63 -1.40
CA ALA A 28 1.58 15.41 -0.28
C ALA A 28 0.54 16.53 -0.12
N LYS A 29 0.96 17.79 -0.30
CA LYS A 29 0.06 18.95 -0.27
C LYS A 29 -0.90 18.95 -1.45
N GLN A 30 -0.42 18.65 -2.66
CA GLN A 30 -1.24 18.64 -3.88
C GLN A 30 -2.29 17.52 -3.86
N LEU A 31 -1.90 16.31 -3.46
CA LEU A 31 -2.80 15.15 -3.37
C LEU A 31 -3.63 15.14 -2.07
N LYS A 32 -3.43 16.12 -1.17
CA LYS A 32 -4.06 16.18 0.15
C LYS A 32 -3.89 14.88 0.94
N ARG A 33 -2.69 14.28 0.86
CA ARG A 33 -2.32 13.03 1.54
C ARG A 33 -1.27 13.26 2.60
N GLY A 34 -1.16 12.30 3.52
CA GLY A 34 -0.11 12.30 4.53
C GLY A 34 1.27 12.17 3.88
N ARG A 35 2.26 12.92 4.38
CA ARG A 35 3.65 12.86 3.86
C ARG A 35 4.21 11.45 3.91
N GLN A 36 3.91 10.69 4.96
CA GLN A 36 4.36 9.30 5.11
C GLN A 36 3.82 8.40 3.99
N THR A 37 2.58 8.60 3.58
CA THR A 37 1.96 7.82 2.50
C THR A 37 2.70 8.03 1.18
N ILE A 38 3.03 9.27 0.85
CA ILE A 38 3.78 9.60 -0.36
C ILE A 38 5.24 9.11 -0.26
N TYR A 39 5.86 9.27 0.91
CA TYR A 39 7.22 8.80 1.17
C TYR A 39 7.36 7.29 0.91
N ASN A 40 6.40 6.49 1.35
CA ASN A 40 6.44 5.04 1.16
C ASN A 40 6.45 4.66 -0.33
N VAL A 41 5.64 5.34 -1.15
CA VAL A 41 5.63 5.12 -2.60
C VAL A 41 6.95 5.60 -3.23
N TYR A 42 7.44 6.78 -2.88
CA TYR A 42 8.73 7.27 -3.37
C TYR A 42 9.89 6.33 -3.03
N ASN A 43 9.91 5.80 -1.80
CA ASN A 43 10.92 4.84 -1.39
C ASN A 43 10.85 3.55 -2.20
N PHE A 44 9.65 3.09 -2.52
CA PHE A 44 9.45 1.93 -3.40
C PHE A 44 9.95 2.19 -4.83
N LEU A 45 9.60 3.35 -5.41
CA LEU A 45 10.06 3.74 -6.75
C LEU A 45 11.59 3.91 -6.81
N LYS A 46 12.22 4.42 -5.74
CA LYS A 46 13.69 4.48 -5.62
C LYS A 46 14.37 3.12 -5.64
N CYS A 47 13.68 2.07 -5.19
CA CYS A 47 14.16 0.70 -5.27
C CYS A 47 14.00 0.09 -6.68
N GLY A 48 13.55 0.87 -7.66
CA GLY A 48 13.35 0.42 -9.05
C GLY A 48 11.98 -0.19 -9.34
N GLY A 49 11.04 -0.11 -8.40
CA GLY A 49 9.67 -0.56 -8.62
C GLY A 49 8.81 0.49 -9.35
N THR A 50 7.61 0.08 -9.74
CA THR A 50 6.61 0.90 -10.45
C THR A 50 5.34 1.12 -9.62
N ALA A 51 4.53 2.10 -10.00
CA ALA A 51 3.21 2.33 -9.41
C ALA A 51 2.29 1.10 -9.47
N LEU A 52 2.37 0.35 -10.59
CA LEU A 52 1.58 -0.87 -10.80
C LEU A 52 2.01 -1.96 -9.82
N GLU A 53 3.32 -2.23 -9.70
CA GLU A 53 3.84 -3.23 -8.76
C GLU A 53 3.51 -2.88 -7.31
N TYR A 54 3.58 -1.60 -6.95
CA TYR A 54 3.17 -1.15 -5.61
C TYR A 54 1.68 -1.45 -5.35
N PHE A 55 0.81 -1.24 -6.35
CA PHE A 55 -0.61 -1.55 -6.26
C PHE A 55 -0.87 -3.06 -6.15
N GLU A 56 -0.17 -3.87 -6.94
CA GLU A 56 -0.27 -5.33 -6.91
C GLU A 56 0.20 -5.90 -5.57
N GLN A 57 1.34 -5.44 -5.06
CA GLN A 57 1.86 -5.85 -3.75
C GLN A 57 0.86 -5.51 -2.63
N TYR A 58 0.23 -4.34 -2.70
CA TYR A 58 -0.83 -3.97 -1.77
C TYR A 58 -2.04 -4.92 -1.84
N LYS A 59 -2.51 -5.28 -3.05
CA LYS A 59 -3.61 -6.24 -3.24
C LYS A 59 -3.24 -7.61 -2.70
N GLU A 60 -2.01 -8.05 -2.92
CA GLU A 60 -1.54 -9.33 -2.39
C GLU A 60 -1.45 -9.31 -0.86
N ASN A 61 -0.91 -8.25 -0.25
CA ASN A 61 -0.86 -8.10 1.19
C ASN A 61 -2.26 -8.13 1.81
N LYS A 62 -3.25 -7.48 1.17
CA LYS A 62 -4.67 -7.55 1.56
C LYS A 62 -5.24 -8.96 1.48
N ARG A 63 -4.90 -9.73 0.44
CA ARG A 63 -5.28 -11.15 0.32
C ARG A 63 -4.68 -11.99 1.45
N ARG A 64 -3.43 -11.71 1.85
CA ARG A 64 -2.74 -12.38 2.96
C ARG A 64 -3.27 -11.98 4.34
N CYS A 65 -3.86 -10.78 4.47
CA CYS A 65 -4.51 -10.30 5.69
C CYS A 65 -5.94 -10.85 5.92
N GLY A 66 -6.29 -11.98 5.31
CA GLY A 66 -7.48 -12.74 5.72
C GLY A 66 -7.31 -13.28 7.14
N ARG A 67 -8.37 -13.23 7.94
CA ARG A 67 -8.45 -13.97 9.21
C ARG A 67 -8.21 -15.45 8.88
N THR A 68 -7.12 -16.04 9.38
CA THR A 68 -7.00 -17.50 9.40
C THR A 68 -8.23 -18.02 10.13
N GLU A 69 -9.03 -18.87 9.49
CA GLU A 69 -10.10 -19.57 10.21
C GLU A 69 -9.47 -20.24 11.42
N ILE A 70 -9.95 -19.91 12.61
CA ILE A 70 -9.58 -20.62 13.82
C ILE A 70 -10.30 -21.96 13.71
N ILE A 71 -9.65 -22.93 13.08
CA ILE A 71 -10.12 -24.31 13.10
C ILE A 71 -9.93 -24.77 14.54
N PHE A 72 -11.01 -24.74 15.33
CA PHE A 72 -11.03 -25.41 16.62
C PHE A 72 -10.83 -26.91 16.35
N PRO A 73 -9.79 -27.55 16.93
CA PRO A 73 -9.67 -29.00 16.85
C PRO A 73 -10.96 -29.59 17.41
N ALA A 74 -11.69 -30.34 16.56
CA ALA A 74 -12.90 -31.02 16.99
C ALA A 74 -12.58 -31.80 18.27
N GLU A 75 -13.41 -31.58 19.28
CA GLU A 75 -13.32 -32.18 20.61
C GLU A 75 -12.92 -33.65 20.48
N LYS A 76 -11.78 -34.02 21.11
CA LYS A 76 -11.44 -35.42 21.32
C LYS A 76 -12.61 -36.06 22.07
N ARG A 77 -13.46 -36.82 21.37
CA ARG A 77 -14.34 -37.79 22.01
C ARG A 77 -13.43 -38.85 22.64
N ILE A 78 -13.22 -38.72 23.94
CA ILE A 78 -12.60 -39.74 24.77
C ILE A 78 -13.66 -40.84 24.89
N HIS A 79 -13.33 -42.03 24.37
CA HIS A 79 -14.07 -43.27 24.59
C HIS A 79 -13.72 -43.85 25.96
#